data_AF-A0AAU7WLP7-F1
#
_entry.id   AF-A0AAU7WLP7-F1
#
_cell.length_a   1.000
_cell.length_b   1.000
_cell.length_c   1.000
_cell.angle_alpha   90.00
_cell.angle_beta   90.00
_cell.angle_gamma   90.00
#
_symmetry.space_group_name_H-M   'P 1'
#
loop_
_entity.id
_entity.type
_entity.pdbx_description
1 polymer ?
#
loop_
_entity_poly.entity_id
_entity_poly.type
_entity_poly.pdbx_seq_one_letter_code
_entity_poly.pdbx_strand_id
1 'polypeptide(L)' 'MHIQSSGSVYNGSDPASQYVKTLFTFLGFKDFQQLFVEGMDHFPERAEDIMEEAIKKAVEMGKTF' A
#
# COMPACT_ATOMS: atom_id res chain seq x y z
N MET A 1 -3.15 2.86 9.36
CA MET A 1 -2.77 2.95 7.94
C MET A 1 -1.49 2.14 7.73
N HIS A 2 -1.45 1.28 6.72
CA HIS A 2 -0.28 0.50 6.31
C HIS A 2 0.13 0.92 4.89
N ILE A 3 1.38 1.34 4.70
CA ILE A 3 1.92 1.75 3.40
C ILE A 3 3.05 0.80 3.03
N GLN A 4 2.99 0.18 1.85
CA GLN A 4 3.97 -0.79 1.40
C GLN A 4 4.41 -0.52 -0.04
N SER A 5 5.72 -0.56 -0.28
CA SER A 5 6.30 -0.53 -1.61
C SER A 5 6.76 -1.93 -2.03
N SER A 6 6.60 -2.29 -3.30
CA SER A 6 7.01 -3.58 -3.85
C SER A 6 7.43 -3.45 -5.31
N GLY A 7 8.52 -4.13 -5.69
CA GLY A 7 9.03 -4.09 -7.06
C GLY A 7 8.08 -4.71 -8.09
N SER A 8 7.33 -5.74 -7.69
CA SER A 8 6.29 -6.39 -8.50
C SER A 8 4.88 -5.99 -8.06
N VAL A 9 3.89 -6.30 -8.89
CA VAL A 9 2.47 -6.06 -8.62
C VAL A 9 1.85 -7.27 -7.94
N TYR A 10 1.33 -7.07 -6.73
CA TYR A 10 0.69 -8.11 -5.93
C TYR A 10 -0.77 -7.79 -5.60
N ASN A 11 -1.24 -6.56 -5.88
CA ASN A 11 -2.60 -6.10 -5.61
C ASN A 11 -3.04 -6.40 -4.16
N GLY A 12 -2.11 -6.20 -3.22
CA GLY A 12 -2.32 -6.48 -1.79
C GLY A 12 -2.41 -7.96 -1.42
N SER A 13 -2.16 -8.88 -2.35
CA SER A 13 -2.14 -10.33 -2.11
C SER A 13 -0.77 -10.83 -1.67
N ASP A 14 0.20 -9.93 -1.46
CA ASP A 14 1.49 -10.33 -0.95
C ASP A 14 1.37 -10.88 0.49
N PRO A 15 2.11 -11.94 0.84
CA PRO A 15 2.03 -12.55 2.16
C PRO A 15 2.32 -11.59 3.32
N ALA A 16 3.17 -10.57 3.12
CA ALA A 16 3.51 -9.62 4.17
C ALA A 16 2.31 -8.72 4.51
N SER A 17 1.65 -8.14 3.51
CA SER A 17 0.44 -7.33 3.69
C SER A 17 -0.71 -8.12 4.31
N GLN A 18 -0.91 -9.36 3.86
CA GLN A 18 -1.94 -10.25 4.40
C GLN A 18 -1.67 -10.60 5.88
N TYR A 19 -0.40 -10.84 6.22
CA TYR A 19 0.00 -11.11 7.60
C TYR A 19 -0.26 -9.90 8.51
N VAL A 20 0.17 -8.70 8.10
CA VAL A 20 -0.05 -7.47 8.87
C VAL A 20 -1.55 -7.21 9.05
N LYS A 21 -2.34 -7.33 7.98
CA LYS A 21 -3.80 -7.17 8.04
C LYS A 21 -4.44 -8.14 9.03
N THR A 22 -4.05 -9.41 8.97
CA THR A 22 -4.59 -10.47 9.84
C THR A 22 -4.25 -10.19 11.29
N LEU A 23 -3.00 -9.82 11.59
CA LEU A 23 -2.56 -9.50 12.94
C LEU A 23 -3.31 -8.29 13.52
N PHE A 24 -3.43 -7.20 12.77
CA PHE A 24 -4.15 -6.01 13.23
C PHE A 24 -5.64 -6.28 13.43
N THR A 25 -6.26 -7.04 12.53
CA THR A 25 -7.66 -7.47 12.69
C THR A 25 -7.82 -8.33 13.95
N PHE A 26 -6.91 -9.27 14.19
CA PHE A 26 -6.91 -10.12 15.38
C PHE A 26 -6.75 -9.31 16.67
N LEU A 27 -5.91 -8.27 16.67
CA LEU A 27 -5.74 -7.35 17.80
C LEU A 27 -6.94 -6.41 18.02
N GLY A 28 -7.97 -6.47 17.17
CA GLY A 28 -9.23 -5.74 17.35
C GLY A 28 -9.31 -4.41 16.60
N PHE A 29 -8.36 -4.09 15.71
CA PHE A 29 -8.44 -2.91 14.86
C PHE A 29 -9.54 -3.11 13.80
N LYS A 30 -10.55 -2.23 13.81
CA LYS A 30 -11.69 -2.29 12.88
C LYS A 30 -11.48 -1.45 11.62
N ASP A 31 -10.68 -0.40 11.72
CA ASP A 31 -10.30 0.44 10.59
C ASP A 31 -8.84 0.19 10.24
N PHE A 32 -8.63 -0.51 9.12
CA PHE A 32 -7.32 -0.86 8.60
C PHE A 32 -7.24 -0.47 7.13
N GLN A 33 -6.68 0.71 6.89
CA GLN A 33 -6.45 1.23 5.55
C GLN A 33 -5.08 0.82 5.02
N GLN A 34 -5.00 0.43 3.75
CA GLN A 34 -3.76 0.03 3.07
C GLN A 34 -3.51 0.88 1.82
N LEU A 35 -2.25 1.22 1.59
CA LEU A 35 -1.78 1.86 0.36
C LEU A 35 -0.58 1.05 -0.18
N PHE A 36 -0.72 0.56 -1.41
CA PHE A 36 0.33 -0.18 -2.10
C PHE A 36 0.98 0.67 -3.18
N VAL A 37 2.31 0.65 -3.22
CA VAL A 37 3.15 1.32 -4.21
C VAL A 37 3.91 0.23 -4.97
N GLU A 38 3.35 -0.24 -6.07
CA GLU A 38 3.79 -1.47 -6.74
C GLU A 38 4.28 -1.24 -8.17
N GLY A 39 5.20 -2.09 -8.63
CA GLY A 39 5.57 -2.18 -10.05
C GLY A 39 6.72 -1.28 -10.50
N MET A 40 7.38 -0.57 -9.58
CA MET A 40 8.50 0.34 -9.92
C MET A 40 9.72 -0.40 -10.49
N ASP A 41 9.99 -1.63 -10.05
CA ASP A 41 11.12 -2.42 -10.58
C ASP A 41 10.79 -3.07 -11.93
N HIS A 42 9.49 -3.33 -12.18
CA HIS A 42 9.04 -3.94 -13.44
C HIS A 42 8.82 -2.89 -14.55
N PHE A 43 8.46 -1.65 -14.17
CA PHE A 43 8.25 -0.51 -15.06
C PHE A 43 9.04 0.70 -14.55
N PRO A 44 10.38 0.68 -14.60
CA PRO A 44 11.22 1.76 -14.09
C PRO A 44 10.94 3.10 -14.77
N GLU A 45 10.53 3.10 -16.04
CA GLU A 45 10.13 4.29 -16.79
C GLU A 45 8.85 4.95 -16.28
N ARG A 46 8.05 4.22 -15.48
CA ARG A 46 6.82 4.71 -14.84
C ARG A 46 7.00 4.95 -13.34
N ALA A 47 8.21 4.82 -12.81
CA ALA A 47 8.45 4.91 -11.36
C ALA A 47 8.04 6.28 -10.79
N GLU A 48 8.28 7.38 -11.51
CA GLU A 48 7.83 8.72 -11.10
C GLU A 48 6.31 8.81 -11.05
N ASP A 49 5.60 8.35 -12.09
CA ASP A 49 4.14 8.34 -12.13
C ASP A 49 3.53 7.51 -10.99
N ILE A 50 4.07 6.31 -10.74
CA ILE A 50 3.62 5.42 -9.66
C ILE A 50 3.82 6.10 -8.29
N MET A 51 4.95 6.78 -8.12
CA MET A 51 5.23 7.53 -6.88
C MET A 51 4.29 8.72 -6.72
N GLU A 52 4.06 9.50 -7.76
CA GLU A 52 3.15 10.64 -7.72
C GLU A 52 1.71 10.21 -7.37
N GLU A 53 1.22 9.12 -7.99
CA GLU A 53 -0.08 8.57 -7.67
C GLU A 53 -0.17 8.08 -6.22
N ALA A 54 0.88 7.42 -5.74
CA ALA A 54 0.96 6.97 -4.36
C ALA A 54 0.92 8.14 -3.37
N ILE A 55 1.67 9.22 -3.64
CA ILE A 55 1.68 10.42 -2.81
C ILE A 55 0.29 11.08 -2.81
N LYS A 56 -0.36 11.23 -3.98
CA LYS A 56 -1.72 11.77 -4.08
C LYS A 56 -2.70 10.96 -3.24
N LYS A 57 -2.68 9.63 -3.36
CA LYS A 57 -3.54 8.73 -2.55
C LYS A 57 -3.24 8.85 -1.06
N ALA A 58 -1.96 8.91 -0.66
CA ALA A 58 -1.58 9.08 0.73
C ALA A 58 -2.11 10.39 1.34
N VAL A 59 -2.01 11.50 0.60
CA VAL A 59 -2.54 12.81 1.02
C VAL A 59 -4.06 12.77 1.17
N GLU A 60 -4.78 12.17 0.22
CA GLU A 60 -6.25 12.05 0.33
C GLU A 60 -6.67 11.18 1.50
N MET A 61 -6.04 10.02 1.70
CA MET A 61 -6.31 9.15 2.84
C MET A 61 -6.02 9.87 4.17
N GLY A 62 -4.94 10.65 4.23
CA GLY A 62 -4.57 11.42 5.42
C GLY A 62 -5.59 12.49 5.83
N LYS A 63 -6.51 12.92 4.94
CA LYS A 63 -7.60 13.85 5.30
C LYS A 63 -8.71 13.18 6.11
N THR A 64 -8.83 11.87 6.02
CA THR A 64 -9.94 11.09 6.60
C THR A 64 -9.45 10.00 7.56
N PHE A 65 -8.16 9.97 7.87
CA PHE A 65 -7.55 9.02 8.79
C PHE A 65 -7.68 9.49 10.25
#